data_AF-A0A846DQ66-F1
#
_entry.id   AF-A0A846DQ66-F1
#
_cell.length_a   1.000
_cell.length_b   1.000
_cell.length_c   1.000
_cell.angle_alpha   90.00
_cell.angle_beta   90.00
_cell.angle_gamma   90.00
#
_symmetry.space_group_name_H-M   'P 1'
#
loop_
_entity.id
_entity.type
_entity.pdbx_description
1 polymer ?
#
loop_
_entity_poly.entity_id
_entity_poly.type
_entity_poly.pdbx_seq_one_letter_code
_entity_poly.pdbx_strand_id
1 'polypeptide(L)'
;RIRELVEENLEMVGLPGISARYPAQLSGGMRKRVSFARAIMSNPDNPKDNPEIILYDEPTAGLDPIASTVIEDLVRRLQNISGVCGTYVMVTHQDSTIRRTADRVVFLYGGKVQWQGSVEEIDSTDNPLVRQFFSASVDGPIRVID
;
A
#
# COMPACT_ATOMS: atom_id res chain seq x y z
N ARG A 1 -2.41 -16.74 -24.16
CA ARG A 1 -2.73 -15.35 -23.79
C ARG A 1 -3.16 -15.14 -22.34
N ILE A 2 -4.39 -15.46 -21.89
CA ILE A 2 -4.82 -15.15 -20.49
C ILE A 2 -3.90 -15.82 -19.45
N ARG A 3 -3.57 -17.11 -19.63
CA ARG A 3 -2.67 -17.83 -18.72
C ARG A 3 -1.28 -17.20 -18.66
N GLU A 4 -0.73 -16.79 -19.79
CA GLU A 4 0.57 -16.12 -19.85
C GLU A 4 0.54 -14.80 -19.06
N LEU A 5 -0.48 -13.97 -19.26
CA LEU A 5 -0.65 -12.73 -18.51
C LEU A 5 -0.78 -12.99 -17.00
N VAL A 6 -1.48 -14.05 -16.59
CA VAL A 6 -1.59 -14.42 -15.18
C VAL A 6 -0.24 -14.82 -14.61
N GLU A 7 0.55 -15.63 -15.31
CA GLU A 7 1.88 -16.03 -14.85
C GLU A 7 2.84 -14.84 -14.77
N GLU A 8 2.85 -13.96 -15.78
CA GLU A 8 3.65 -12.72 -15.78
C GLU A 8 3.31 -11.82 -14.58
N ASN A 9 2.01 -11.65 -14.28
CA ASN A 9 1.57 -10.85 -13.13
C ASN A 9 1.93 -11.50 -11.80
N LEU A 10 1.84 -12.82 -11.69
CA LEU A 10 2.26 -13.57 -10.51
C LEU A 10 3.77 -13.49 -10.30
N GLU A 11 4.57 -13.53 -11.37
CA GLU A 11 6.01 -13.32 -11.32
C GLU A 11 6.37 -11.91 -10.85
N MET A 12 5.68 -10.87 -11.33
CA MET A 12 5.89 -9.49 -10.90
C MET A 12 5.71 -9.29 -9.39
N VAL A 13 4.81 -10.06 -8.76
CA VAL A 13 4.58 -10.04 -7.31
C VAL A 13 5.36 -11.12 -6.55
N GLY A 14 6.30 -11.81 -7.19
CA GLY A 14 7.17 -12.81 -6.58
C GLY A 14 6.44 -14.08 -6.16
N LEU A 15 5.47 -14.52 -6.96
CA LEU A 15 4.65 -15.72 -6.75
C LEU A 15 4.61 -16.64 -7.99
N PRO A 16 5.74 -17.02 -8.60
CA PRO A 16 5.73 -17.92 -9.77
C PRO A 16 5.14 -19.29 -9.42
N GLY A 17 4.42 -19.90 -10.38
CA GLY A 17 4.01 -21.30 -10.30
C GLY A 17 2.92 -21.64 -9.27
N ILE A 18 2.22 -20.62 -8.74
CA ILE A 18 1.09 -20.84 -7.81
C ILE A 18 -0.28 -20.65 -8.46
N SER A 19 -0.35 -20.43 -9.78
CA SER A 19 -1.60 -20.13 -10.51
C SER A 19 -2.70 -21.19 -10.34
N ALA A 20 -2.32 -22.45 -10.07
CA ALA A 20 -3.24 -23.55 -9.82
C ALA A 20 -3.71 -23.68 -8.36
N ARG A 21 -3.15 -22.89 -7.42
CA ARG A 21 -3.51 -22.95 -6.00
C ARG A 21 -4.77 -22.13 -5.70
N TYR A 22 -5.66 -22.70 -4.91
CA TYR A 22 -6.83 -21.99 -4.39
C TYR A 22 -6.45 -20.99 -3.29
N PRO A 23 -7.24 -19.91 -3.07
CA PRO A 23 -6.96 -18.92 -2.04
C PRO A 23 -6.74 -19.49 -0.63
N ALA A 24 -7.42 -20.60 -0.30
CA ALA A 24 -7.27 -21.29 0.99
C ALA A 24 -5.90 -21.97 1.18
N GLN A 25 -5.15 -22.19 0.09
CA GLN A 25 -3.83 -22.82 0.08
C GLN A 25 -2.68 -21.80 0.14
N LEU A 26 -2.99 -20.51 0.32
CA LEU A 26 -2.04 -19.40 0.32
C LEU A 26 -1.88 -18.83 1.73
N SER A 27 -0.67 -18.44 2.10
CA SER A 27 -0.45 -17.67 3.34
C SER A 27 -1.12 -16.29 3.28
N GLY A 28 -1.25 -15.61 4.42
CA GLY A 28 -1.78 -14.23 4.48
C GLY A 28 -1.04 -13.29 3.51
N GLY A 29 0.29 -13.25 3.58
CA GLY A 29 1.12 -12.44 2.69
C GLY A 29 1.02 -12.86 1.22
N MET A 30 0.88 -14.15 0.91
CA MET A 30 0.65 -14.60 -0.47
C MET A 30 -0.68 -14.09 -1.01
N ARG A 31 -1.77 -14.15 -0.22
CA ARG A 31 -3.08 -13.63 -0.64
C ARG A 31 -3.04 -12.14 -0.94
N LYS A 32 -2.31 -11.35 -0.14
CA LYS A 32 -2.11 -9.92 -0.41
C LYS A 32 -1.31 -9.66 -1.68
N ARG A 33 -0.26 -10.43 -1.94
CA ARG A 33 0.51 -10.31 -3.19
C ARG A 33 -0.31 -10.73 -4.41
N VAL A 34 -1.17 -11.74 -4.30
CA VAL A 34 -2.15 -12.07 -5.37
C VAL A 34 -3.14 -10.94 -5.59
N SER A 35 -3.63 -10.26 -4.54
CA SER A 35 -4.53 -9.12 -4.72
C SER A 35 -3.83 -7.95 -5.42
N PHE A 36 -2.52 -7.77 -5.20
CA PHE A 36 -1.72 -6.79 -5.94
C PHE A 36 -1.60 -7.16 -7.41
N ALA A 37 -1.28 -8.43 -7.72
CA ALA A 37 -1.21 -8.92 -9.10
C ALA A 37 -2.52 -8.65 -9.86
N ARG A 38 -3.66 -8.82 -9.19
CA ARG A 38 -4.97 -8.49 -9.76
C ARG A 38 -5.17 -6.99 -9.97
N ALA A 39 -4.67 -6.15 -9.08
CA ALA A 39 -4.83 -4.69 -9.14
C ALA A 39 -3.97 -4.02 -10.22
N ILE A 40 -2.81 -4.62 -10.55
CA ILE A 40 -1.88 -4.10 -11.56
C ILE A 40 -2.10 -4.70 -12.96
N MET A 41 -3.02 -5.65 -13.09
CA MET A 41 -3.20 -6.41 -14.32
C MET A 41 -3.62 -5.49 -15.46
N SER A 42 -2.82 -5.46 -16.52
CA SER A 42 -3.07 -4.66 -17.72
C SER A 42 -3.73 -5.49 -18.82
N ASN A 43 -4.57 -4.83 -19.62
CA ASN A 43 -5.16 -5.44 -20.81
C ASN A 43 -4.38 -4.99 -22.05
N PRO A 44 -3.51 -5.86 -22.63
CA PRO A 44 -2.72 -5.48 -23.80
C PRO A 44 -3.58 -5.20 -25.05
N ASP A 45 -4.81 -5.71 -25.11
CA ASP A 45 -5.72 -5.46 -26.24
C ASP A 45 -6.48 -4.14 -26.13
N ASN A 46 -6.55 -3.57 -24.92
CA ASN A 46 -7.22 -2.30 -24.69
C ASN A 46 -6.44 -1.51 -23.63
N PRO A 47 -5.44 -0.72 -24.04
CA PRO A 47 -4.61 0.06 -23.12
C PRO A 47 -5.39 1.06 -22.25
N LYS A 48 -6.64 1.41 -22.62
CA LYS A 48 -7.52 2.25 -21.80
C LYS A 48 -8.01 1.55 -20.54
N ASP A 49 -7.93 0.22 -20.47
CA ASP A 49 -8.29 -0.54 -19.27
C ASP A 49 -7.14 -0.58 -18.25
N ASN A 50 -5.96 -0.05 -18.60
CA ASN A 50 -4.83 -0.01 -17.67
C ASN A 50 -5.12 0.96 -16.53
N PRO A 51 -4.86 0.56 -15.27
CA PRO A 51 -5.11 1.44 -14.13
C PRO A 51 -4.17 2.65 -14.17
N GLU A 52 -4.75 3.84 -14.04
CA GLU A 52 -4.00 5.10 -13.88
C GLU A 52 -3.62 5.37 -12.42
N ILE A 53 -4.41 4.85 -11.48
CA ILE A 53 -4.21 4.97 -10.03
C ILE A 53 -4.57 3.64 -9.35
N ILE A 54 -3.73 3.18 -8.43
CA ILE A 54 -4.03 2.06 -7.53
C ILE A 54 -4.41 2.57 -6.15
N LEU A 55 -5.47 2.01 -5.57
CA LEU A 55 -5.91 2.31 -4.21
C LEU A 55 -5.60 1.12 -3.30
N TYR A 56 -4.77 1.35 -2.28
CA TYR A 56 -4.46 0.36 -1.25
C TYR A 56 -5.17 0.72 0.05
N ASP A 57 -5.94 -0.21 0.58
CA ASP A 57 -6.57 -0.10 1.90
C ASP A 57 -5.87 -1.08 2.86
N GLU A 58 -5.07 -0.53 3.78
CA GLU A 58 -4.32 -1.27 4.80
C GLU A 58 -3.54 -2.51 4.26
N PRO A 59 -2.63 -2.31 3.28
CA PRO A 59 -1.97 -3.40 2.58
C PRO A 59 -1.08 -4.25 3.50
N THR A 60 -0.64 -3.73 4.65
CA THR A 60 0.24 -4.43 5.60
C THR A 60 -0.50 -4.98 6.83
N ALA A 61 -1.80 -4.72 7.00
CA ALA A 61 -2.56 -5.18 8.17
C ALA A 61 -2.51 -6.72 8.37
N GLY A 62 -2.26 -7.15 9.61
CA GLY A 62 -2.21 -8.56 9.99
C GLY A 62 -0.97 -9.33 9.51
N LEU A 63 0.03 -8.63 8.98
CA LEU A 63 1.34 -9.20 8.65
C LEU A 63 2.34 -8.93 9.77
N ASP A 64 3.29 -9.85 9.95
CA ASP A 64 4.47 -9.59 10.76
C ASP A 64 5.38 -8.54 10.08
N PRO A 65 6.32 -7.89 10.82
CA PRO A 65 7.14 -6.82 10.28
C PRO A 65 7.96 -7.18 9.03
N ILE A 66 8.43 -8.43 8.92
CA ILE A 66 9.21 -8.89 7.76
C ILE A 66 8.27 -9.02 6.56
N ALA A 67 7.10 -9.62 6.75
CA ALA A 67 6.10 -9.73 5.69
C ALA A 67 5.58 -8.36 5.22
N SER A 68 5.37 -7.40 6.13
CA SER A 68 5.03 -6.01 5.78
C SER A 68 6.10 -5.36 4.92
N THR A 69 7.38 -5.56 5.29
CA THR A 69 8.54 -5.06 4.54
C THR A 69 8.52 -5.55 3.08
N VAL A 70 8.22 -6.84 2.86
CA VAL A 70 8.11 -7.41 1.51
C VAL A 70 6.97 -6.77 0.70
N ILE A 71 5.85 -6.45 1.35
CA ILE A 71 4.72 -5.77 0.69
C ILE A 71 5.07 -4.33 0.32
N GLU A 72 5.68 -3.58 1.22
CA GLU A 72 6.08 -2.19 1.01
C GLU A 72 7.09 -2.05 -0.14
N ASP A 73 8.10 -2.94 -0.17
CA ASP A 73 9.07 -2.98 -1.27
C ASP A 73 8.41 -3.31 -2.59
N LEU A 74 7.42 -4.20 -2.57
CA LEU A 74 6.65 -4.52 -3.77
C LEU A 74 5.86 -3.31 -4.26
N VAL A 75 5.20 -2.54 -3.38
CA VAL A 75 4.51 -1.29 -3.77
C VAL A 75 5.47 -0.32 -4.45
N ARG A 76 6.63 -0.05 -3.82
CA ARG A 76 7.65 0.84 -4.37
C ARG A 76 8.23 0.33 -5.69
N ARG A 77 8.43 -0.98 -5.82
CA ARG A 77 8.88 -1.58 -7.08
C ARG A 77 7.85 -1.38 -8.19
N LEU A 78 6.58 -1.70 -7.93
CA LEU A 78 5.49 -1.62 -8.90
C LEU A 78 5.30 -0.18 -9.43
N GLN A 79 5.45 0.82 -8.56
CA GLN A 79 5.42 2.24 -8.93
C GLN A 79 6.43 2.59 -10.04
N ASN A 80 7.56 1.89 -10.10
CA ASN A 80 8.66 2.17 -11.02
C ASN A 80 8.66 1.30 -12.29
N ILE A 81 7.73 0.33 -12.42
CA ILE A 81 7.67 -0.52 -13.61
C ILE A 81 6.98 0.22 -14.74
N SER A 82 7.68 0.37 -15.87
CA SER A 82 7.11 0.98 -17.08
C SER A 82 5.93 0.18 -17.61
N GLY A 83 4.82 0.86 -17.93
CA GLY A 83 3.60 0.21 -18.40
C GLY A 83 2.67 -0.32 -17.30
N VAL A 84 3.08 -0.19 -16.03
CA VAL A 84 2.21 -0.36 -14.85
C VAL A 84 1.73 1.03 -14.39
N CYS A 85 0.80 1.04 -13.45
CA CYS A 85 0.32 2.23 -12.76
C CYS A 85 1.41 2.86 -11.87
N GLY A 86 1.94 4.01 -12.29
CA GLY A 86 2.98 4.75 -11.55
C GLY A 86 2.45 5.61 -10.39
N THR A 87 1.14 5.67 -10.18
CA THR A 87 0.51 6.45 -9.09
C THR A 87 -0.32 5.55 -8.19
N TYR A 88 -0.23 5.76 -6.87
CA TYR A 88 -1.11 5.08 -5.93
C TYR A 88 -1.49 5.97 -4.76
N VAL A 89 -2.59 5.61 -4.10
CA VAL A 89 -3.02 6.18 -2.83
C VAL A 89 -3.14 5.04 -1.84
N MET A 90 -2.57 5.22 -0.65
CA MET A 90 -2.62 4.23 0.42
C MET A 90 -3.28 4.82 1.66
N VAL A 91 -4.20 4.05 2.23
CA VAL A 91 -4.72 4.28 3.58
C VAL A 91 -3.97 3.35 4.51
N THR A 92 -3.30 3.92 5.51
CA THR A 92 -2.69 3.14 6.60
C THR A 92 -2.53 3.96 7.87
N HIS A 93 -2.52 3.27 9.01
CA HIS A 93 -2.13 3.82 10.30
C HIS A 93 -0.70 3.42 10.74
N GLN A 94 0.03 2.65 9.93
CA GLN A 94 1.36 2.16 10.30
C GLN A 94 2.47 3.15 9.89
N ASP A 95 3.14 3.75 10.87
CA ASP A 95 4.23 4.71 10.63
C ASP A 95 5.34 4.14 9.73
N SER A 96 5.76 2.88 9.97
CA SER A 96 6.78 2.22 9.15
C SER A 96 6.38 2.14 7.67
N THR A 97 5.12 1.80 7.40
CA THR A 97 4.58 1.73 6.03
C THR A 97 4.51 3.12 5.40
N ILE A 98 4.04 4.13 6.15
CA ILE A 98 4.00 5.53 5.69
C ILE A 98 5.39 5.98 5.27
N ARG A 99 6.39 5.85 6.16
CA ARG A 99 7.76 6.33 5.91
C ARG A 99 8.45 5.63 4.74
N ARG A 100 8.09 4.39 4.47
CA ARG A 100 8.74 3.59 3.41
C ARG A 100 8.09 3.76 2.05
N THR A 101 6.80 4.04 2.01
CA THR A 101 6.00 4.04 0.78
C THR A 101 5.50 5.42 0.37
N ALA A 102 5.20 6.32 1.30
CA ALA A 102 4.63 7.62 0.95
C ALA A 102 5.70 8.62 0.48
N ASP A 103 5.37 9.40 -0.54
CA ASP A 103 6.09 10.64 -0.88
C ASP A 103 5.37 11.85 -0.25
N ARG A 104 4.04 11.79 -0.17
CA ARG A 104 3.16 12.81 0.44
C ARG A 104 2.15 12.15 1.36
N VAL A 105 1.86 12.80 2.48
CA VAL A 105 0.93 12.32 3.49
C VAL A 105 -0.23 13.31 3.64
N VAL A 106 -1.44 12.77 3.80
CA VAL A 106 -2.65 13.52 4.16
C VAL A 106 -3.17 12.94 5.46
N PHE A 107 -3.13 13.74 6.52
CA PHE A 107 -3.59 13.33 7.85
C PHE A 107 -5.05 13.73 8.07
N LEU A 108 -5.89 12.74 8.34
CA LEU A 108 -7.33 12.89 8.52
C LEU A 108 -7.71 12.67 9.98
N TYR A 109 -8.47 13.60 10.56
CA TYR A 109 -9.11 13.42 11.86
C TYR A 109 -10.41 14.21 11.94
N GLY A 110 -11.46 13.61 12.52
CA GLY A 110 -12.79 14.21 12.62
C GLY A 110 -13.44 14.48 11.25
N GLY A 111 -13.18 13.64 10.25
CA GLY A 111 -13.71 13.79 8.89
C GLY A 111 -13.13 14.97 8.10
N LYS A 112 -12.01 15.54 8.55
CA LYS A 112 -11.35 16.68 7.90
C LYS A 112 -9.87 16.39 7.65
N VAL A 113 -9.31 16.98 6.59
CA VAL A 113 -7.87 17.06 6.40
C VAL A 113 -7.33 18.04 7.42
N GLN A 114 -6.51 17.55 8.35
CA GLN A 114 -5.92 18.35 9.43
C GLN A 114 -4.50 18.77 9.11
N TRP A 115 -3.83 17.99 8.26
CA TRP A 115 -2.47 18.28 7.81
C TRP A 115 -2.19 17.58 6.48
N GLN A 116 -1.33 18.17 5.67
CA GLN A 116 -0.77 17.58 4.48
C GLN A 116 0.66 18.07 4.31
N GLY A 117 1.56 17.21 3.85
CA GLY A 117 2.97 17.52 3.67
C GLY A 117 3.72 16.35 3.06
N SER A 118 5.01 16.56 2.80
CA SER A 118 5.90 15.46 2.44
C SER A 118 6.16 14.55 3.65
N VAL A 119 6.61 13.33 3.40
CA VAL A 119 6.90 12.37 4.47
C VAL A 119 8.03 12.86 5.40
N GLU A 120 8.95 13.68 4.88
CA GLU A 120 10.05 14.29 5.62
C GLU A 120 9.59 15.38 6.60
N GLU A 121 8.43 15.99 6.35
CA GLU A 121 7.87 17.06 7.20
C GLU A 121 7.14 16.53 8.44
N ILE A 122 6.94 15.20 8.54
CA ILE A 122 6.26 14.56 9.68
C ILE A 122 6.95 14.89 11.01
N ASP A 123 8.28 14.91 11.03
CA ASP A 123 9.06 15.05 12.28
C ASP A 123 9.31 16.52 12.66
N SER A 124 9.15 17.44 11.71
CA SER A 124 9.40 18.88 11.89
C SER A 124 8.13 19.71 12.07
N THR A 125 6.95 19.16 11.78
CA THR A 125 5.68 19.87 11.94
C THR A 125 5.32 20.13 13.42
N ASP A 126 4.76 21.31 13.69
CA ASP A 126 4.20 21.68 15.00
C ASP A 126 2.71 21.31 15.13
N ASN A 127 2.13 20.60 14.15
CA ASN A 127 0.73 20.20 14.23
C ASN A 127 0.52 19.19 15.39
N PRO A 128 -0.31 19.51 16.40
CA PRO A 128 -0.41 18.69 17.60
C PRO A 128 -1.08 17.33 17.36
N LEU A 129 -1.96 17.20 16.36
CA LEU A 129 -2.57 15.91 16.00
C LEU A 129 -1.54 14.97 15.37
N VAL A 130 -0.75 15.50 14.43
CA VAL A 130 0.32 14.74 13.76
C VAL A 130 1.37 14.31 14.79
N ARG A 131 1.81 15.25 15.65
CA ARG A 131 2.78 14.97 16.71
C ARG A 131 2.28 13.88 17.66
N GLN A 132 1.04 13.97 18.12
CA GLN A 132 0.47 12.95 19.00
C GLN A 132 0.43 11.57 18.33
N PHE A 133 -0.03 11.49 17.08
CA PHE A 133 -0.13 10.23 16.35
C PHE A 133 1.24 9.56 16.15
N PHE A 134 2.23 10.29 15.60
CA PHE A 134 3.54 9.72 15.26
C PHE A 134 4.44 9.48 16.48
N SER A 135 4.20 10.16 17.60
CA SER A 135 4.87 9.86 18.88
C SER A 135 4.20 8.75 19.68
N ALA A 136 3.06 8.22 19.20
CA ALA A 136 2.19 7.31 19.95
C ALA A 136 1.83 7.85 21.34
N SER A 137 1.70 9.18 21.48
CA SER A 137 1.34 9.83 22.75
C SER A 137 -0.12 9.62 23.08
N VAL A 138 -0.40 9.26 24.34
CA VAL A 138 -1.76 9.21 24.89
C VAL A 138 -2.29 10.60 25.26
N ASP A 139 -1.39 11.56 25.45
CA ASP A 139 -1.73 12.96 25.73
C ASP A 139 -1.81 13.76 24.43
N GLY A 140 -2.92 14.46 24.20
CA GLY A 140 -3.09 15.39 23.08
C GLY A 140 -4.53 15.54 22.60
N PRO A 141 -4.75 16.23 21.47
CA PRO A 141 -6.08 16.54 20.93
C PRO A 141 -6.84 15.34 20.34
N ILE A 142 -6.17 14.26 19.93
CA ILE A 142 -6.80 13.01 19.49
C ILE A 142 -7.39 12.31 20.72
N ARG A 143 -8.72 12.21 20.74
CA ARG A 143 -9.45 11.43 21.74
C ARG A 143 -9.56 9.98 21.28
N VAL A 144 -9.04 9.06 22.09
CA VAL A 144 -9.04 7.60 21.80
C VAL A 144 -10.18 6.89 22.54
N ILE A 145 -10.67 7.49 23.62
CA ILE A 145 -11.75 6.97 24.46
C ILE A 145 -12.68 8.15 24.76
N ASP A 146 -13.98 7.97 24.55
CA ASP A 146 -15.02 8.82 25.15
C ASP A 146 -15.31 8.36 26.58
#